data_AF-A0A2X4V4V2-F1
#
_entry.id   AF-A0A2X4V4V2-F1
#
_cell.length_a   1.000
_cell.length_b   1.000
_cell.length_c   1.000
_cell.angle_alpha   90.00
_cell.angle_beta   90.00
_cell.angle_gamma   90.00
#
_symmetry.space_group_name_H-M   'P 1'
#
loop_
_entity.id
_entity.type
_entity.pdbx_description
1 polymer ?
#
loop_
_entity_poly.entity_id
_entity_poly.type
_entity_poly.pdbx_seq_one_letter_code
_entity_poly.pdbx_strand_id
1 'polypeptide(L)' 'MTDEVIPDIAGLPRNIEYQLTEFGGHVGFVGGSLNKPHMWLEYRIPSWLSPYLEPAP' A
#
# COMPACT_ATOMS: atom_id res chain seq x y z
N MET A 1 -6.57 -13.52 -3.12
CA MET A 1 -5.16 -13.91 -3.34
C MET A 1 -4.94 -15.24 -2.62
N THR A 2 -4.13 -16.15 -3.15
CA THR A 2 -3.73 -17.35 -2.42
C THR A 2 -2.55 -17.02 -1.51
N ASP A 3 -2.37 -17.75 -0.41
CA ASP A 3 -1.21 -17.54 0.49
C ASP A 3 0.13 -17.73 -0.23
N GLU A 4 0.14 -18.51 -1.32
CA GLU A 4 1.32 -18.82 -2.13
C GLU A 4 1.97 -17.58 -2.79
N VAL A 5 1.22 -16.49 -2.99
CA VAL A 5 1.76 -15.24 -3.57
C VAL A 5 2.13 -14.19 -2.53
N ILE A 6 1.92 -14.47 -1.24
CA ILE A 6 2.29 -13.57 -0.13
C ILE A 6 3.74 -13.90 0.26
N PRO A 7 4.68 -12.95 0.15
CA PRO A 7 6.08 -13.21 0.49
C PRO A 7 6.25 -13.40 2.00
N ASP A 8 7.24 -14.20 2.40
CA ASP A 8 7.71 -14.21 3.77
C ASP A 8 8.33 -12.85 4.12
N ILE A 9 7.73 -12.17 5.10
CA ILE A 9 8.16 -10.85 5.56
C ILE A 9 9.59 -10.90 6.12
N ALA A 10 10.01 -12.02 6.73
CA ALA A 10 11.37 -12.17 7.23
C ALA A 10 12.42 -12.23 6.10
N GLY A 11 12.01 -12.58 4.88
CA GLY A 11 12.86 -12.60 3.70
C GLY A 11 12.97 -11.24 2.98
N LEU A 12 12.17 -10.24 3.37
CA LEU A 12 12.17 -8.94 2.70
C LEU A 12 13.37 -8.07 3.13
N PRO A 13 13.99 -7.32 2.20
CA PRO A 13 15.01 -6.34 2.56
C PRO A 13 14.48 -5.29 3.54
N ARG A 14 15.33 -4.82 4.47
CA ARG A 14 14.94 -3.86 5.52
C ARG A 14 14.43 -2.50 5.00
N ASN A 15 14.70 -2.18 3.73
CA ASN A 15 14.26 -0.95 3.09
C ASN A 15 12.94 -1.11 2.31
N ILE A 16 12.26 -2.25 2.44
CA ILE A 16 10.97 -2.53 1.82
C ILE A 16 9.88 -2.48 2.88
N GLU A 17 8.85 -1.68 2.63
CA GLU A 17 7.61 -1.72 3.39
C GLU A 17 6.56 -2.50 2.57
N TYR A 18 6.11 -3.63 3.11
CA TYR A 18 5.08 -4.45 2.49
C TYR A 18 3.71 -4.14 3.09
N GLN A 19 2.71 -3.90 2.24
CA GLN A 19 1.33 -3.65 2.66
C GLN A 19 0.40 -4.62 1.94
N LEU A 20 -0.33 -5.43 2.72
CA LEU A 20 -1.40 -6.30 2.25
C LEU A 20 -2.72 -5.81 2.83
N THR A 21 -3.73 -5.66 1.98
CA THR A 21 -5.07 -5.23 2.39
C THR A 21 -6.06 -6.39 2.22
N GLU A 22 -7.05 -6.46 3.11
CA GLU A 22 -8.05 -7.55 3.13
C GLU A 22 -8.82 -7.69 1.80
N PHE A 23 -9.14 -6.56 1.17
CA PHE A 23 -9.85 -6.50 -0.11
C PHE A 23 -8.96 -6.08 -1.30
N GLY A 24 -7.64 -6.11 -1.11
CA GLY A 24 -6.67 -5.78 -2.15
C GLY A 24 -6.71 -6.80 -3.28
N GLY A 25 -6.98 -6.35 -4.51
CA GLY A 25 -6.98 -7.18 -5.72
C GLY A 25 -5.77 -6.95 -6.61
N HIS A 26 -5.60 -7.77 -7.65
CA HIS A 26 -4.47 -7.70 -8.61
C HIS A 26 -4.37 -6.34 -9.37
N VAL A 27 -5.46 -5.56 -9.38
CA VAL A 27 -5.54 -4.20 -9.97
C VAL A 27 -6.06 -3.18 -8.93
N GLY A 28 -6.13 -3.58 -7.66
CA GLY A 28 -6.99 -3.00 -6.63
C GLY A 28 -6.35 -1.87 -5.85
N PHE A 29 -6.29 -0.68 -6.45
CA PHE A 29 -6.01 0.56 -5.74
C PHE A 29 -7.28 1.39 -5.50
N VAL A 30 -8.46 0.77 -5.51
CA VAL A 30 -9.74 1.46 -5.34
C VAL A 30 -10.44 0.91 -4.09
N GLY A 31 -10.73 1.78 -3.14
CA GLY A 31 -11.53 1.50 -1.95
C GLY A 31 -12.76 2.40 -1.87
N GLY A 32 -13.39 2.49 -0.70
CA GLY A 32 -14.57 3.32 -0.48
C GLY A 32 -15.87 2.63 -0.86
N SER A 33 -16.86 3.41 -1.29
CA SER A 33 -18.19 2.90 -1.67
C SER A 33 -18.44 3.14 -3.15
N LEU A 34 -19.40 2.44 -3.75
CA LEU A 34 -19.70 2.57 -5.19
C LEU A 34 -19.93 4.02 -5.63
N ASN A 35 -20.58 4.83 -4.78
CA ASN A 35 -20.88 6.23 -5.07
C ASN A 35 -19.76 7.21 -4.65
N LYS A 36 -18.77 6.73 -3.90
CA LYS A 36 -17.61 7.49 -3.43
C LYS A 36 -16.38 6.58 -3.48
N PRO A 37 -15.86 6.30 -4.69
CA PRO A 37 -14.63 5.52 -4.82
C PRO A 37 -13.46 6.34 -4.29
N HIS A 38 -12.51 5.65 -3.67
CA HIS A 38 -11.27 6.22 -3.17
C HIS A 38 -10.10 5.57 -3.90
N MET A 39 -9.39 6.34 -4.71
CA MET A 39 -8.20 5.91 -5.43
C MET A 39 -6.98 5.84 -4.50
N TRP A 40 -6.88 4.77 -3.72
CA TRP A 40 -5.92 4.56 -2.64
C TRP A 40 -4.46 4.89 -2.99
N LEU A 41 -3.99 4.51 -4.19
CA LEU A 41 -2.57 4.68 -4.55
C LEU A 41 -2.15 6.15 -4.60
N GLU A 42 -3.05 7.02 -5.07
CA GLU A 42 -2.82 8.46 -5.17
C GLU A 42 -2.62 9.12 -3.81
N TYR A 43 -3.22 8.56 -2.75
CA TYR A 43 -3.05 9.04 -1.38
C TYR A 43 -1.90 8.32 -0.66
N ARG A 44 -1.72 7.02 -0.91
CA ARG A 44 -0.71 6.23 -0.20
C ARG A 44 0.71 6.61 -0.60
N ILE A 45 1.00 6.76 -1.90
CA ILE A 45 2.37 7.07 -2.37
C ILE A 45 2.88 8.38 -1.76
N PRO A 46 2.15 9.52 -1.84
CA PRO A 46 2.61 10.77 -1.24
C PRO A 46 2.77 10.65 0.28
N SER A 47 1.82 10.04 0.97
CA SER A 47 1.90 9.86 2.43
C SER A 47 3.08 8.98 2.85
N TRP A 48 3.45 7.99 2.05
CA TRP A 48 4.66 7.20 2.31
C TRP A 48 5.94 8.00 2.05
N LEU A 49 5.95 8.86 1.03
CA LEU A 49 7.10 9.69 0.68
C LEU A 49 7.29 10.90 1.60
N SER A 50 6.22 11.48 2.14
CA SER A 50 6.24 12.72 2.96
C SER A 50 7.34 12.72 4.03
N PRO A 51 7.51 11.68 4.88
CA PRO A 51 8.57 11.65 5.89
C PRO A 51 10.00 11.74 5.34
N TYR A 52 10.21 11.44 4.06
CA TYR A 52 11.52 11.46 3.40
C TYR A 52 11.77 12.74 2.59
N LEU A 53 10.70 13.44 2.20
CA LEU A 53 10.76 14.63 1.34
C LEU A 53 10.59 15.93 2.13
N GLU A 54 9.86 15.88 3.24
CA GLU A 54 9.60 17.05 4.08
C GLU A 54 10.73 17.24 5.10
N PRO A 55 11.27 18.46 5.25
CA PRO A 55 12.26 18.73 6.28
C PRO A 55 11.65 18.50 7.66
N ALA A 56 12.42 17.89 8.57
CA ALA A 56 12.00 17.68 9.95
C ALA A 56 11.56 19.01 10.59
N PRO A 57 10.49 19.01 11.40
CA PRO A 57 10.02 20.20 12.09
C PRO A 57 11.06 20.78 13.05
#